data_AF-A0A6Q8PG23-F1
#
_entry.id   AF-A0A6Q8PG23-F1
#
_cell.length_a   1.000
_cell.length_b   1.000
_cell.length_c   1.000
_cell.angle_alpha   90.00
_cell.angle_beta   90.00
_cell.angle_gamma   90.00
#
_symmetry.space_group_name_H-M   'P 1'
#
loop_
_entity.id
_entity.type
_entity.pdbx_description
1 polymer ?
#
loop_
_entity_poly.entity_id
_entity_poly.type
_entity_poly.pdbx_seq_one_letter_code
_entity_poly.pdbx_strand_id
1 'polypeptide(L)'
;MCTMFIVVCALVGVLVPELPDFSDPLLGFEPRGTAIGQRLVTWNNMVKNTGYKATLANYPFKYADEQAKSHRDDRWSDDHYEREKREVDWNFHKDSFFCDVPSDRYSRV
;
A
#
# COMPACT_ATOMS: atom_id res chain seq x y z
N MET A 1 44.44 -17.67 -26.75
CA MET A 1 43.49 -16.53 -26.83
C MET A 1 42.17 -16.85 -26.14
N CYS A 2 41.46 -17.92 -26.50
CA CYS A 2 40.16 -18.26 -25.90
C CYS A 2 40.20 -18.46 -24.37
N THR A 3 41.22 -19.16 -23.86
CA THR A 3 41.40 -19.40 -22.41
C THR A 3 41.60 -18.11 -21.61
N MET A 4 42.37 -17.15 -22.17
CA MET A 4 42.56 -15.84 -21.56
C MET A 4 41.25 -15.05 -21.48
N PHE A 5 40.44 -15.06 -22.54
CA PHE A 5 39.12 -14.40 -22.51
C PHE A 5 38.19 -15.04 -21.48
N ILE A 6 38.16 -16.37 -21.38
CA ILE A 6 37.33 -17.07 -20.39
C ILE A 6 37.75 -16.69 -18.96
N VAL A 7 39.06 -16.69 -18.67
CA VAL A 7 39.57 -16.34 -17.33
C VAL A 7 39.28 -14.89 -16.99
N VAL A 8 39.49 -13.97 -17.93
CA VAL A 8 39.19 -12.55 -17.70
C VAL A 8 37.70 -12.33 -17.48
N CYS A 9 36.82 -12.93 -18.30
CA CYS A 9 35.38 -12.82 -18.12
C CYS A 9 34.89 -13.45 -16.81
N ALA A 10 35.45 -14.59 -16.40
CA ALA A 10 35.10 -15.24 -15.14
C ALA A 10 35.52 -14.40 -13.93
N LEU A 11 36.74 -13.84 -13.95
CA LEU A 11 37.22 -12.96 -12.88
C LEU A 11 36.35 -11.69 -12.78
N VAL A 12 36.02 -11.07 -13.91
CA VAL A 12 35.11 -9.91 -13.94
C VAL A 12 33.73 -10.29 -13.43
N GLY A 13 33.18 -11.44 -13.84
CA GLY A 13 31.85 -11.89 -13.43
C GLY A 13 31.73 -12.25 -11.95
N VAL A 14 32.83 -12.57 -11.27
CA VAL A 14 32.84 -12.90 -9.84
C VAL A 14 33.23 -11.72 -8.96
N LEU A 15 34.15 -10.86 -9.43
CA LEU A 15 34.72 -9.78 -8.61
C LEU A 15 33.97 -8.44 -8.72
N VAL A 16 33.21 -8.23 -9.81
CA VAL A 16 32.53 -6.95 -10.06
C VAL A 16 31.11 -6.90 -9.47
N PRO A 17 30.23 -7.90 -9.71
CA PRO A 17 28.91 -7.91 -9.08
C PRO A 17 28.95 -8.59 -7.70
N GLU A 18 28.01 -8.21 -6.84
CA GLU A 18 27.70 -8.99 -5.64
C GLU A 18 27.19 -10.39 -6.05
N LEU A 19 27.53 -11.41 -5.25
CA LEU A 19 27.08 -12.77 -5.52
C LEU A 19 25.55 -12.83 -5.50
N PRO A 20 24.91 -13.60 -6.40
CA PRO A 20 23.46 -13.69 -6.46
C PRO A 20 22.92 -14.25 -5.14
N ASP A 21 21.94 -13.54 -4.59
CA ASP A 21 21.19 -13.99 -3.41
C ASP A 21 20.04 -14.91 -3.84
N PHE A 22 19.93 -16.07 -3.21
CA PHE A 22 18.90 -17.08 -3.44
C PHE A 22 17.98 -17.27 -2.21
N SER A 23 18.02 -16.32 -1.27
CA SER A 23 17.26 -16.40 -0.01
C SER A 23 15.74 -16.53 -0.21
N ASP A 24 15.20 -15.99 -1.31
CA ASP A 24 13.81 -16.18 -1.68
C ASP A 24 13.69 -16.98 -3.00
N PRO A 25 13.34 -18.29 -2.92
CA PRO A 25 13.27 -19.17 -4.08
C PRO A 25 12.04 -18.91 -4.96
N LEU A 26 11.11 -18.04 -4.54
CA LEU A 26 9.89 -17.72 -5.30
C LEU A 26 10.10 -16.54 -6.27
N LEU A 27 11.25 -15.85 -6.21
CA LEU A 27 11.61 -14.83 -7.19
C LEU A 27 11.74 -15.43 -8.59
N GLY A 28 10.89 -14.96 -9.50
CA GLY A 28 10.88 -15.38 -10.91
C GLY A 28 9.62 -16.11 -11.35
N PHE A 29 8.74 -16.51 -10.42
CA PHE A 29 7.46 -17.17 -10.75
C PHE A 29 6.31 -16.21 -11.09
N GLU A 30 6.62 -14.95 -11.44
CA GLU A 30 5.60 -13.99 -11.83
C GLU A 30 5.12 -14.24 -13.27
N PRO A 31 3.80 -14.22 -13.53
CA PRO A 31 3.23 -14.47 -14.86
C PRO A 31 3.45 -13.26 -15.80
N ARG A 32 4.70 -13.05 -16.24
CA ARG A 32 5.09 -11.96 -17.14
C ARG A 32 4.45 -12.10 -18.52
N GLY A 33 4.18 -10.96 -19.17
CA GLY A 33 3.60 -10.92 -20.51
C GLY A 33 2.12 -11.33 -20.61
N THR A 34 1.48 -11.71 -19.50
CA THR A 34 0.04 -12.03 -19.48
C THR A 34 -0.79 -10.82 -19.08
N ALA A 35 -2.07 -10.79 -19.49
CA ALA A 35 -3.00 -9.74 -19.06
C ALA A 35 -3.18 -9.70 -17.53
N ILE A 36 -3.14 -10.86 -16.87
CA ILE A 36 -3.16 -10.95 -15.39
C ILE A 36 -1.90 -10.32 -14.80
N GLY A 37 -0.73 -10.66 -15.32
CA GLY A 37 0.54 -10.10 -14.86
C GLY A 37 0.60 -8.57 -15.02
N GLN A 38 0.11 -8.05 -16.15
CA GLN A 38 0.01 -6.60 -16.36
C GLN A 38 -0.87 -5.95 -15.29
N ARG A 39 -2.07 -6.49 -15.05
CA ARG A 39 -2.98 -5.98 -14.00
C ARG A 39 -2.35 -6.04 -12.62
N LEU A 40 -1.66 -7.13 -12.30
CA LEU A 40 -1.00 -7.31 -11.01
C LEU A 40 0.16 -6.31 -10.80
N VAL A 41 0.98 -6.09 -11.82
CA VAL A 41 2.07 -5.11 -11.78
C VAL A 41 1.52 -3.69 -11.65
N THR A 42 0.51 -3.33 -12.44
CA THR A 42 -0.15 -2.02 -12.33
C THR A 42 -0.78 -1.83 -10.96
N TRP A 43 -1.47 -2.85 -10.43
CA TRP A 43 -2.03 -2.83 -9.09
C TRP A 43 -0.95 -2.65 -8.02
N ASN A 44 0.13 -3.42 -8.05
CA ASN A 44 1.23 -3.32 -7.09
C ASN A 44 1.88 -1.93 -7.13
N ASN A 45 2.05 -1.36 -8.33
CA ASN A 45 2.57 0.01 -8.49
C ASN A 45 1.59 1.06 -7.95
N MET A 46 0.28 0.90 -8.17
CA MET A 46 -0.73 1.79 -7.59
C MET A 46 -0.69 1.72 -6.07
N VAL A 47 -0.76 0.52 -5.48
CA VAL A 47 -0.74 0.32 -4.01
C VAL A 47 0.50 0.95 -3.38
N LYS A 48 1.68 0.80 -3.99
CA LYS A 48 2.93 1.44 -3.52
C LYS A 48 2.91 2.97 -3.61
N ASN A 49 2.13 3.54 -4.54
CA ASN A 49 1.99 4.99 -4.73
C ASN A 49 0.69 5.56 -4.12
N THR A 50 -0.08 4.72 -3.43
CA THR A 50 -1.16 5.15 -2.55
C THR A 50 -0.66 5.16 -1.12
N GLY A 51 -0.92 6.22 -0.36
CA GLY A 51 -0.51 6.32 1.03
C GLY A 51 -0.10 7.72 1.45
N TYR A 52 0.49 7.82 2.63
CA TYR A 52 0.93 9.09 3.20
C TYR A 52 1.98 9.75 2.30
N LYS A 53 1.72 11.00 1.89
CA LYS A 53 2.56 11.78 0.97
C LYS A 53 2.78 11.14 -0.41
N ALA A 54 2.01 10.11 -0.74
CA ALA A 54 2.03 9.52 -2.06
C ALA A 54 1.13 10.33 -3.00
N THR A 55 1.41 10.28 -4.31
CA THR A 55 0.72 11.10 -5.30
C THR A 55 -0.73 10.70 -5.50
N LEU A 56 -1.08 9.44 -5.27
CA LEU A 56 -2.44 8.91 -5.32
C LEU A 56 -3.03 8.76 -3.90
N ALA A 57 -2.94 9.81 -3.10
CA ALA A 57 -3.58 9.86 -1.79
C ALA A 57 -5.10 10.12 -1.91
N ASN A 58 -5.89 9.52 -1.02
CA ASN A 58 -7.35 9.73 -0.94
C ASN A 58 -7.76 11.08 -0.33
N TYR A 59 -6.80 11.98 -0.14
CA TYR A 59 -6.99 13.29 0.44
C TYR A 59 -6.30 14.34 -0.44
N PRO A 60 -6.79 15.58 -0.48
CA PRO A 60 -6.14 16.63 -1.26
C PRO A 60 -4.73 16.90 -0.73
N PHE A 61 -3.74 17.04 -1.61
CA PHE A 61 -2.32 17.18 -1.26
C PHE A 61 -2.06 18.31 -0.22
N LYS A 62 -2.87 19.37 -0.23
CA LYS A 62 -2.83 20.47 0.74
C LYS A 62 -2.90 20.01 2.20
N TYR A 63 -3.58 18.90 2.48
CA TYR A 63 -3.80 18.36 3.82
C TYR A 63 -2.88 17.19 4.17
N ALA A 64 -1.88 16.89 3.32
CA ALA A 64 -0.99 15.76 3.53
C ALA A 64 -0.31 15.80 4.90
N ASP A 65 0.26 16.95 5.26
CA ASP A 65 0.98 17.09 6.52
C ASP A 65 0.07 17.05 7.76
N GLU A 66 -1.22 17.40 7.62
CA GLU A 66 -2.20 17.32 8.71
C GLU A 66 -2.62 15.86 8.96
N GLN A 67 -2.85 15.10 7.89
CA GLN A 67 -3.16 13.67 8.00
C GLN A 67 -1.98 12.84 8.54
N ALA A 68 -0.74 13.29 8.29
CA ALA A 68 0.46 12.73 8.93
C ALA A 68 0.41 12.74 10.45
N LYS A 69 -0.10 13.86 10.99
CA LYS A 69 -0.13 14.15 12.42
C LYS A 69 -1.23 13.35 13.07
N SER A 70 -2.42 13.33 12.45
CA SER A 70 -3.53 12.47 12.88
C SER A 70 -3.12 11.00 13.00
N HIS A 71 -2.38 10.45 12.03
CA HIS A 71 -1.94 9.05 12.10
C HIS A 71 -0.80 8.77 13.11
N ARG A 72 -0.10 9.80 13.60
CA ARG A 72 0.92 9.64 14.65
C ARG A 72 0.32 9.60 16.05
N ASP A 73 -0.78 10.33 16.26
CA ASP A 73 -1.41 10.43 17.58
C ASP A 73 -2.16 9.14 17.97
N ASP A 74 -2.48 8.27 17.01
CA ASP A 74 -3.13 6.96 17.27
C ASP A 74 -2.16 5.86 17.77
N ARG A 75 -0.84 6.09 17.79
CA ARG A 75 0.16 5.04 18.10
C ARG A 75 0.56 4.92 19.58
N TRP A 76 -0.06 5.68 20.50
CA TRP A 76 0.22 5.53 21.93
C TRP A 76 -1.02 5.76 22.80
N SER A 77 -1.82 4.73 22.97
CA SER A 77 -2.55 4.49 24.22
C SER A 77 -2.76 2.98 24.34
N ASP A 78 -1.75 2.32 24.92
CA ASP A 78 -1.85 0.97 25.45
C ASP A 78 -2.55 1.03 26.81
N ASP A 79 -3.80 1.48 26.81
CA ASP A 79 -4.64 1.36 27.98
C ASP A 79 -5.88 0.56 27.59
N HIS A 80 -5.85 -0.72 27.96
CA HIS A 80 -7.01 -1.57 28.07
C HIS A 80 -7.96 -1.02 29.15
N TYR A 81 -8.81 -0.06 28.78
CA TYR A 81 -10.12 0.09 29.40
C TYR A 81 -11.18 -0.21 28.34
N GLU A 82 -12.04 -1.17 28.67
CA GLU A 82 -13.34 -1.48 28.05
C GLU A 82 -13.79 -0.41 27.05
N ARG A 83 -13.85 -0.77 25.77
CA ARG A 83 -14.36 0.08 24.71
C ARG A 83 -15.83 0.37 24.97
N GLU A 84 -16.10 1.44 25.70
CA GLU A 84 -17.42 2.05 25.74
C GLU A 84 -17.77 2.42 24.30
N LYS A 85 -18.79 1.75 23.76
CA LYS A 85 -19.34 2.05 22.44
C LYS A 85 -19.63 3.55 22.42
N ARG A 86 -18.88 4.30 21.61
CA ARG A 86 -19.28 5.65 21.22
C ARG A 86 -20.52 5.50 20.34
N GLU A 87 -21.69 5.46 20.97
CA GLU A 87 -22.92 5.88 20.31
C GLU A 87 -22.73 7.36 19.97
N VAL A 88 -22.32 7.61 18.73
CA VAL A 88 -22.32 8.97 18.20
C VAL A 88 -23.78 9.30 17.97
N ASP A 89 -24.37 10.11 18.87
CA ASP A 89 -25.65 10.77 18.63
C ASP A 89 -25.47 11.74 17.46
N TRP A 90 -25.65 11.22 16.26
CA TRP A 90 -25.67 12.03 15.05
C TRP A 90 -26.95 12.86 15.08
N ASN A 91 -26.84 14.11 15.55
CA ASN A 91 -27.91 15.09 15.40
C ASN A 91 -28.05 15.48 13.93
N PHE A 92 -28.79 14.68 13.16
CA PHE A 92 -29.11 14.89 11.74
C PHE A 92 -29.98 16.12 11.46
N HIS A 93 -30.27 16.94 12.46
CA HIS A 93 -31.23 18.04 12.35
C HIS A 93 -30.65 19.38 11.88
N LYS A 94 -29.35 19.48 11.58
CA LYS A 94 -28.75 20.80 11.26
C LYS A 94 -28.15 21.02 9.88
N ASP A 95 -27.80 19.98 9.11
CA ASP A 95 -27.17 20.18 7.80
C ASP A 95 -27.86 19.34 6.71
N SER A 96 -29.01 19.82 6.22
CA SER A 96 -29.80 19.22 5.12
C SER A 96 -29.20 19.41 3.72
N PHE A 97 -27.89 19.19 3.55
CA PHE A 97 -27.28 19.31 2.23
C PHE A 97 -26.45 18.06 1.91
N PHE A 98 -27.12 17.17 1.19
CA PHE A 98 -26.63 15.98 0.49
C PHE A 98 -26.56 14.67 1.28
N CYS A 99 -27.52 13.78 0.94
CA CYS A 99 -27.77 12.40 1.35
C CYS A 99 -28.68 12.22 2.57
N ASP A 100 -29.98 12.02 2.32
CA ASP A 100 -30.94 11.52 3.31
C ASP A 100 -30.49 10.17 3.90
N VAL A 101 -30.86 9.93 5.16
CA VAL A 101 -30.70 8.61 5.80
C VAL A 101 -31.51 7.57 5.03
N PRO A 102 -30.90 6.46 4.55
CA PRO A 102 -31.64 5.44 3.83
C PRO A 102 -32.73 4.83 4.71
N SER A 103 -33.93 4.72 4.16
CA SER A 103 -35.12 4.16 4.82
C SER A 103 -34.88 2.72 5.30
N ASP A 104 -35.44 2.38 6.46
CA ASP A 104 -35.54 1.01 7.04
C ASP A 104 -36.12 -0.06 6.09
N ARG A 105 -36.64 0.34 4.92
CA ARG A 105 -37.09 -0.59 3.88
C ARG A 105 -35.94 -1.23 3.11
N TYR A 106 -34.71 -0.71 3.19
CA TYR A 106 -33.57 -1.24 2.45
C TYR A 106 -33.02 -2.56 3.02
N SER A 107 -33.29 -2.86 4.30
CA SER A 107 -32.75 -4.04 5.00
C SER A 107 -33.75 -5.17 5.22
N ARG A 108 -34.72 -5.35 4.31
CA ARG A 108 -35.60 -6.52 4.32
C ARG A 108 -35.15 -7.57 3.30
N VAL A 109 -34.45 -8.59 3.79
CA VAL A 109 -34.40 -9.94 3.23
C VAL A 109 -34.98 -10.90 4.25
#